data_AF-A0A0E2NVP0-F1
#
_entry.id   AF-A0A0E2NVP0-F1
#
_cell.length_a   1.000
_cell.length_b   1.000
_cell.length_c   1.000
_cell.angle_alpha   90.00
_cell.angle_beta   90.00
_cell.angle_gamma   90.00
#
_symmetry.space_group_name_H-M   'P 1'
#
loop_
_entity.id
_entity.type
_entity.pdbx_description
1 polymer ?
#
loop_
_entity_poly.entity_id
_entity_poly.type
_entity_poly.pdbx_seq_one_letter_code
_entity_poly.pdbx_strand_id
1 'polypeptide(L)'
;MATAKKAEAAPAAREFDEIQRRAGGLKAREKELLAAQIELEQAGIRPELPAVGPSVRDWAAALLDGSAVPADRDPTPGEDLQKIVLERQAIAIALDALAEQENQARRIAAAEMLQESAAEWREIVRQRALAVLTLRRVNAAAFEFRERIRRIARTNPNLICDVTSGPLFGPPVVGDGVYTFLESAVAAGIITKKEIAQ
;
A
#
# COMPACT_ATOMS: atom_id res chain seq x y z
N MET A 1 -26.37 26.01 -3.37
CA MET A 1 -24.99 25.78 -3.84
C MET A 1 -24.10 25.63 -2.61
N ALA A 2 -23.83 24.38 -2.20
CA ALA A 2 -22.91 24.10 -1.11
C ALA A 2 -21.48 24.17 -1.64
N THR A 3 -20.70 25.13 -1.15
CA THR A 3 -19.28 25.23 -1.43
C THR A 3 -18.57 24.02 -0.82
N ALA A 4 -18.01 23.17 -1.68
CA ALA A 4 -17.11 22.10 -1.27
C ALA A 4 -15.93 22.73 -0.54
N LYS A 5 -15.93 22.61 0.79
CA LYS A 5 -14.81 22.96 1.65
C LYS A 5 -13.65 22.10 1.19
N LYS A 6 -12.69 22.70 0.49
CA LYS A 6 -11.47 22.06 0.00
C LYS A 6 -10.83 21.35 1.18
N ALA A 7 -10.96 20.03 1.24
CA ALA A 7 -10.41 19.23 2.32
C ALA A 7 -8.92 19.55 2.40
N GLU A 8 -8.51 20.11 3.53
CA GLU A 8 -7.12 20.39 3.78
C GLU A 8 -6.38 19.05 3.72
N ALA A 9 -5.43 18.93 2.79
CA ALA A 9 -4.73 17.66 2.57
C ALA A 9 -4.20 17.15 3.90
N ALA A 10 -4.51 15.88 4.22
CA ALA A 10 -4.08 15.26 5.47
C ALA A 10 -2.56 15.47 5.67
N PRO A 11 -2.08 15.66 6.91
CA PRO A 11 -0.66 15.93 7.19
C PRO A 11 0.29 14.96 6.49
N ALA A 12 -0.08 13.68 6.39
CA ALA A 12 0.66 12.66 5.64
C ALA A 12 0.80 12.97 4.14
N ALA A 13 -0.22 13.52 3.48
CA ALA A 13 -0.17 13.87 2.06
C ALA A 13 0.84 14.99 1.77
N ARG A 14 0.95 15.98 2.68
CA ARG A 14 1.96 17.04 2.58
C ARG A 14 3.38 16.49 2.77
N GLU A 15 3.55 15.55 3.70
CA GLU A 15 4.83 14.87 3.95
C GLU A 15 5.26 14.03 2.73
N PHE A 16 4.32 13.32 2.08
CA PHE A 16 4.60 12.60 0.84
C PHE A 16 5.04 13.51 -0.30
N ASP A 17 4.32 14.61 -0.53
CA ASP A 17 4.66 15.57 -1.58
C ASP A 17 6.04 16.16 -1.35
N GLU A 18 6.40 16.40 -0.08
CA GLU A 18 7.72 16.92 0.27
C GLU A 18 8.83 15.88 0.01
N ILE A 19 8.65 14.63 0.43
CA ILE A 19 9.60 13.54 0.18
C ILE A 19 9.79 13.33 -1.32
N GLN A 20 8.69 13.30 -2.10
CA GLN A 20 8.75 13.12 -3.56
C GLN A 20 9.43 14.30 -4.25
N ARG A 21 9.17 15.53 -3.81
CA ARG A 21 9.84 16.72 -4.33
C ARG A 21 11.34 16.68 -4.06
N ARG A 22 11.77 16.30 -2.84
CA ARG A 22 13.19 16.14 -2.49
C ARG A 22 13.85 15.05 -3.33
N ALA A 23 13.22 13.88 -3.46
CA ALA A 23 13.72 12.80 -4.30
C ALA A 23 13.81 13.20 -5.78
N GLY A 24 12.85 13.98 -6.28
CA GLY A 24 12.87 14.55 -7.64
C GLY A 24 14.07 15.48 -7.85
N GLY A 25 14.36 16.35 -6.88
CA GLY A 25 15.53 17.23 -6.89
C GLY A 25 16.85 16.46 -6.92
N LEU A 26 16.99 15.42 -6.08
CA LEU A 26 18.19 14.58 -6.04
C LEU A 26 18.40 13.81 -7.36
N LYS A 27 17.33 13.30 -7.99
CA LYS A 27 17.42 12.65 -9.30
C LYS A 27 17.81 13.62 -10.42
N ALA A 28 17.35 14.87 -10.36
CA ALA A 28 17.77 15.90 -11.31
C ALA A 28 19.27 16.21 -11.13
N ARG A 29 19.71 16.38 -9.88
CA ARG A 29 21.12 16.60 -9.54
C ARG A 29 22.01 15.44 -9.97
N GLU A 30 21.57 14.20 -9.79
CA GLU A 30 22.31 13.01 -10.24
C GLU A 30 22.56 13.04 -11.76
N LYS A 31 21.56 13.45 -12.55
CA LYS A 31 21.70 13.56 -14.01
C LYS A 31 22.71 14.63 -14.41
N GLU A 32 22.69 15.78 -13.74
CA GLU A 32 23.67 16.86 -13.97
C GLU A 32 25.09 16.38 -13.63
N LEU A 33 25.27 15.73 -12.50
CA LEU A 33 26.55 15.17 -12.06
C LEU A 33 27.06 14.07 -12.99
N LEU A 34 26.16 13.21 -13.48
CA LEU A 34 26.51 12.18 -14.46
C LEU A 34 27.01 12.80 -15.78
N ALA A 35 26.34 13.86 -16.26
CA ALA A 35 26.80 14.58 -17.45
C ALA A 35 28.19 15.19 -17.23
N ALA A 36 28.40 15.87 -16.11
CA ALA A 36 29.69 16.47 -15.75
C ALA A 36 30.81 15.42 -15.60
N GLN A 37 30.50 14.25 -15.02
CA GLN A 37 31.44 13.13 -14.93
C GLN A 37 31.87 12.65 -16.31
N ILE A 38 30.91 12.45 -17.24
CA ILE A 38 31.20 11.99 -18.59
C ILE A 38 32.09 12.98 -19.33
N GLU A 39 31.87 14.28 -19.17
CA GLU A 39 32.70 15.33 -19.78
C GLU A 39 34.15 15.28 -19.29
N LEU A 40 34.36 15.15 -17.97
CA LEU A 40 35.69 15.06 -17.37
C LEU A 40 36.42 13.76 -17.76
N GLU A 41 35.70 12.63 -17.81
CA GLU A 41 36.25 11.35 -18.26
C GLU A 41 36.64 11.37 -19.75
N GLN A 42 35.83 12.02 -20.60
CA GLN A 42 36.16 12.23 -22.02
C GLN A 42 37.37 13.13 -22.23
N ALA A 43 37.61 14.09 -21.33
CA ALA A 43 38.80 14.92 -21.30
C ALA A 43 40.07 14.16 -20.81
N GLY A 44 39.94 12.87 -20.45
CA GLY A 44 41.05 12.04 -20.01
C GLY A 44 41.48 12.27 -18.55
N ILE A 45 40.67 13.00 -17.78
CA ILE A 45 40.92 13.29 -16.37
C ILE A 45 40.61 12.04 -15.55
N ARG A 46 41.44 11.76 -14.54
CA ARG A 46 41.24 10.65 -13.60
C ARG A 46 40.91 11.19 -12.20
N PRO A 47 40.08 10.48 -11.42
CA PRO A 47 39.77 10.90 -10.06
C PRO A 47 41.03 10.87 -9.20
N GLU A 48 41.24 11.93 -8.42
CA GLU A 48 42.30 11.94 -7.40
C GLU A 48 41.82 11.20 -6.13
N LEU A 49 42.71 10.42 -5.53
CA LEU A 49 42.42 9.73 -4.26
C LEU A 49 42.27 10.76 -3.14
N PRO A 50 41.20 10.72 -2.34
CA PRO A 50 41.01 11.70 -1.27
C PRO A 50 42.11 11.53 -0.20
N ALA A 51 42.90 12.59 0.02
CA ALA A 51 43.93 12.59 1.05
C ALA A 51 43.35 12.75 2.47
N VAL A 52 42.35 13.62 2.65
CA VAL A 52 41.54 13.83 3.87
C VAL A 52 40.23 14.53 3.45
N GLY A 53 39.06 14.07 3.90
CA GLY A 53 37.78 14.71 3.57
C GLY A 53 36.55 14.00 4.17
N PRO A 54 35.34 14.61 4.09
CA PRO A 54 34.10 14.03 4.60
C PRO A 54 33.79 12.69 3.91
N SER A 55 33.28 11.73 4.69
CA SER A 55 32.90 10.43 4.16
C SER A 55 31.64 10.54 3.29
N VAL A 56 31.38 9.53 2.44
CA VAL A 56 30.15 9.45 1.63
C VAL A 56 28.89 9.55 2.50
N ARG A 57 28.95 9.07 3.75
CA ARG A 57 27.83 9.16 4.70
C ARG A 57 27.59 10.58 5.19
N ASP A 58 28.65 11.36 5.39
CA ASP A 58 28.54 12.76 5.82
C ASP A 58 27.93 13.63 4.70
N TRP A 59 28.31 13.35 3.45
CA TRP A 59 27.67 13.96 2.28
C TRP A 59 26.20 13.59 2.15
N ALA A 60 25.84 12.33 2.39
CA ALA A 60 24.45 11.88 2.33
C ALA A 60 23.58 12.58 3.39
N ALA A 61 24.10 12.74 4.62
CA ALA A 61 23.42 13.49 5.68
C ALA A 61 23.26 14.97 5.31
N ALA A 62 24.31 15.61 4.77
CA ALA A 62 24.27 17.00 4.37
C ALA A 62 23.21 17.28 3.28
N LEU A 63 23.08 16.36 2.31
CA LEU A 63 22.06 16.43 1.26
C LEU A 63 20.63 16.27 1.79
N LEU A 64 20.42 15.47 2.85
CA LEU A 64 19.11 15.28 3.47
C LEU A 64 18.69 16.49 4.32
N ASP A 65 19.65 17.13 5.00
CA ASP A 65 19.43 18.28 5.87
C ASP A 65 19.48 19.63 5.11
N GLY A 66 19.94 19.63 3.86
CA GLY A 66 20.10 20.83 3.04
C GLY A 66 21.30 21.71 3.45
N SER A 67 22.29 21.13 4.12
CA SER A 67 23.51 21.85 4.52
C SER A 67 24.58 21.77 3.43
N ALA A 68 25.25 22.89 3.16
CA ALA A 68 26.36 22.94 2.21
C ALA A 68 27.65 22.47 2.87
N VAL A 69 28.39 21.59 2.20
CA VAL A 69 29.75 21.20 2.62
C VAL A 69 30.72 22.31 2.18
N PRO A 70 31.42 23.00 3.09
CA PRO A 70 32.35 24.07 2.71
C PRO A 70 33.51 23.54 1.87
N ALA A 71 33.93 24.31 0.86
CA ALA A 71 35.16 24.07 0.10
C ALA A 71 36.13 25.24 0.30
N ASP A 72 37.34 24.95 0.81
CA ASP A 72 38.35 25.96 1.15
C ASP A 72 39.18 26.45 -0.06
N ARG A 73 39.07 25.80 -1.23
CA ARG A 73 39.79 26.19 -2.45
C ARG A 73 39.10 25.72 -3.72
N ASP A 74 39.45 26.37 -4.83
CA ASP A 74 39.12 25.89 -6.17
C ASP A 74 39.76 24.51 -6.39
N PRO A 75 38.95 23.46 -6.58
CA PRO A 75 39.43 22.11 -6.77
C PRO A 75 40.18 21.94 -8.09
N THR A 76 41.13 21.01 -8.11
CA THR A 76 41.69 20.53 -9.38
C THR A 76 40.65 19.69 -10.14
N PRO A 77 40.78 19.53 -11.47
CA PRO A 77 39.83 18.73 -12.24
C PRO A 77 39.71 17.27 -11.78
N GLY A 78 40.78 16.69 -11.21
CA GLY A 78 40.77 15.34 -10.63
C GLY A 78 40.08 15.27 -9.26
N GLU A 79 40.22 16.31 -8.43
CA GLU A 79 39.47 16.47 -7.17
C GLU A 79 37.97 16.72 -7.45
N ASP A 80 37.64 17.43 -8.52
CA ASP A 80 36.26 17.65 -8.95
C ASP A 80 35.59 16.36 -9.41
N LEU A 81 36.26 15.56 -10.22
CA LEU A 81 35.75 14.26 -10.64
C LEU A 81 35.53 13.36 -9.41
N GLN A 82 36.43 13.38 -8.43
CA GLN A 82 36.26 12.63 -7.19
C GLN A 82 35.08 13.14 -6.35
N LYS A 83 34.89 14.46 -6.23
CA LYS A 83 33.71 15.06 -5.55
C LYS A 83 32.41 14.64 -6.23
N ILE A 84 32.36 14.66 -7.56
CA ILE A 84 31.20 14.21 -8.33
C ILE A 84 30.89 12.74 -8.03
N VAL A 85 31.90 11.87 -8.00
CA VAL A 85 31.72 10.45 -7.66
C VAL A 85 31.19 10.27 -6.24
N LEU A 86 31.74 10.99 -5.26
CA LEU A 86 31.28 10.93 -3.87
C LEU A 86 29.85 11.47 -3.71
N GLU A 87 29.51 12.57 -4.38
CA GLU A 87 28.17 13.17 -4.34
C GLU A 87 27.15 12.23 -4.99
N ARG A 88 27.47 11.56 -6.10
CA ARG A 88 26.58 10.55 -6.71
C ARG A 88 26.35 9.35 -5.81
N GLN A 89 27.38 8.86 -5.12
CA GLN A 89 27.23 7.79 -4.12
C GLN A 89 26.38 8.23 -2.92
N ALA A 90 26.55 9.47 -2.47
CA ALA A 90 25.76 10.06 -1.39
C ALA A 90 24.29 10.24 -1.80
N ILE A 91 24.01 10.65 -3.04
CA ILE A 91 22.66 10.75 -3.60
C ILE A 91 21.96 9.39 -3.58
N ALA A 92 22.64 8.30 -3.97
CA ALA A 92 22.06 6.97 -3.92
C ALA A 92 21.62 6.58 -2.51
N ILE A 93 22.48 6.82 -1.50
CA ILE A 93 22.15 6.57 -0.09
C ILE A 93 20.98 7.44 0.39
N ALA A 94 20.97 8.73 0.00
CA ALA A 94 19.90 9.64 0.35
C ALA A 94 18.54 9.24 -0.28
N LEU A 95 18.54 8.75 -1.52
CA LEU A 95 17.34 8.24 -2.18
C LEU A 95 16.78 7.00 -1.49
N ASP A 96 17.64 6.07 -1.08
CA ASP A 96 17.22 4.89 -0.31
C ASP A 96 16.63 5.27 1.05
N ALA A 97 17.24 6.24 1.75
CA ALA A 97 16.73 6.75 3.01
C ALA A 97 15.35 7.43 2.87
N LEU A 98 15.16 8.24 1.81
CA LEU A 98 13.86 8.86 1.52
C LEU A 98 12.78 7.82 1.18
N ALA A 99 13.15 6.73 0.48
CA ALA A 99 12.22 5.65 0.17
C ALA A 99 11.77 4.87 1.42
N GLU A 100 12.68 4.63 2.38
CA GLU A 100 12.32 4.00 3.65
C GLU A 100 11.43 4.93 4.50
N GLN A 101 11.75 6.23 4.54
CA GLN A 101 10.92 7.22 5.22
C GLN A 101 9.51 7.30 4.62
N GLU A 102 9.40 7.27 3.29
CA GLU A 102 8.11 7.22 2.60
C GLU A 102 7.31 5.96 3.00
N ASN A 103 7.95 4.80 3.00
CA ASN A 103 7.30 3.55 3.40
C ASN A 103 6.82 3.58 4.85
N GLN A 104 7.63 4.14 5.76
CA GLN A 104 7.25 4.30 7.16
C GLN A 104 6.05 5.23 7.31
N ALA A 105 6.06 6.38 6.65
CA ALA A 105 4.93 7.31 6.64
C ALA A 105 3.65 6.66 6.08
N ARG A 106 3.75 5.86 5.01
CA ARG A 106 2.60 5.12 4.44
C ARG A 106 2.01 4.13 5.45
N ARG A 107 2.86 3.42 6.18
CA ARG A 107 2.41 2.45 7.20
C ARG A 107 1.69 3.14 8.35
N ILE A 108 2.20 4.28 8.81
CA ILE A 108 1.57 5.08 9.88
C ILE A 108 0.21 5.59 9.41
N ALA A 109 0.15 6.24 8.25
CA ALA A 109 -1.09 6.78 7.69
C ALA A 109 -2.14 5.67 7.47
N ALA A 110 -1.73 4.50 6.97
CA ALA A 110 -2.63 3.36 6.81
C ALA A 110 -3.15 2.84 8.16
N ALA A 111 -2.30 2.78 9.19
CA ALA A 111 -2.69 2.36 10.53
C ALA A 111 -3.69 3.33 11.17
N GLU A 112 -3.48 4.64 11.03
CA GLU A 112 -4.41 5.67 11.51
C GLU A 112 -5.77 5.56 10.82
N MET A 113 -5.78 5.46 9.48
CA MET A 113 -7.02 5.28 8.71
C MET A 113 -7.76 4.00 9.08
N LEU A 114 -7.05 2.90 9.34
CA LEU A 114 -7.66 1.66 9.80
C LEU A 114 -8.28 1.81 11.19
N GLN A 115 -7.68 2.59 12.08
CA GLN A 115 -8.24 2.85 13.41
C GLN A 115 -9.49 3.72 13.33
N GLU A 116 -9.46 4.80 12.54
CA GLU A 116 -10.59 5.70 12.36
C GLU A 116 -11.78 5.02 11.68
N SER A 117 -11.52 4.19 10.67
CA SER A 117 -12.55 3.46 9.91
C SER A 117 -12.94 2.11 10.51
N ALA A 118 -12.32 1.69 11.63
CA ALA A 118 -12.53 0.37 12.21
C ALA A 118 -14.01 0.10 12.53
N ALA A 119 -14.70 1.07 13.12
CA ALA A 119 -16.10 0.93 13.51
C ALA A 119 -17.02 0.80 12.27
N GLU A 120 -16.80 1.65 11.27
CA GLU A 120 -17.55 1.62 10.00
C GLU A 120 -17.34 0.28 9.28
N TRP A 121 -16.10 -0.18 9.18
CA TRP A 121 -15.80 -1.46 8.56
C TRP A 121 -16.45 -2.64 9.30
N ARG A 122 -16.43 -2.64 10.64
CA ARG A 122 -17.12 -3.67 11.43
C ARG A 122 -18.62 -3.69 11.16
N GLU A 123 -19.25 -2.53 11.01
CA GLU A 123 -20.67 -2.43 10.67
C GLU A 123 -20.95 -2.98 9.27
N ILE A 124 -20.16 -2.62 8.26
CA ILE A 124 -20.27 -3.18 6.90
C ILE A 124 -20.16 -4.71 6.93
N VAL A 125 -19.17 -5.25 7.66
CA VAL A 125 -18.99 -6.70 7.78
C VAL A 125 -20.16 -7.35 8.52
N ARG A 126 -20.72 -6.70 9.54
CA ARG A 126 -21.93 -7.17 10.24
C ARG A 126 -23.13 -7.27 9.29
N GLN A 127 -23.37 -6.25 8.48
CA GLN A 127 -24.44 -6.25 7.49
C GLN A 127 -24.27 -7.37 6.45
N ARG A 128 -23.03 -7.58 5.97
CA ARG A 128 -22.71 -8.70 5.08
C ARG A 128 -22.99 -10.05 5.74
N ALA A 129 -22.63 -10.23 7.01
CA ALA A 129 -22.91 -11.46 7.75
C ALA A 129 -24.42 -11.73 7.87
N LEU A 130 -25.22 -10.71 8.20
CA LEU A 130 -26.69 -10.82 8.27
C LEU A 130 -27.31 -11.17 6.92
N ALA A 131 -26.80 -10.60 5.83
CA ALA A 131 -27.25 -10.92 4.48
C ALA A 131 -26.98 -12.39 4.12
N VAL A 132 -25.80 -12.92 4.46
CA VAL A 132 -25.46 -14.33 4.24
C VAL A 132 -26.35 -15.26 5.06
N LEU A 133 -26.66 -14.91 6.31
CA LEU A 133 -27.59 -15.68 7.14
C LEU A 133 -28.99 -15.72 6.53
N THR A 134 -29.48 -14.56 6.06
CA THR A 134 -30.78 -14.45 5.38
C THR A 134 -30.81 -15.33 4.13
N LEU A 135 -29.75 -15.28 3.31
CA LEU A 135 -29.63 -16.11 2.11
C LEU A 135 -29.68 -17.60 2.46
N ARG A 136 -28.97 -18.04 3.50
CA ARG A 136 -29.02 -19.45 3.96
C ARG A 136 -30.43 -19.90 4.34
N ARG A 137 -31.19 -19.05 5.06
CA ARG A 137 -32.59 -19.36 5.43
C ARG A 137 -33.48 -19.49 4.20
N VAL A 138 -33.34 -18.59 3.23
CA VAL A 138 -34.12 -18.64 1.98
C VAL A 138 -33.75 -19.87 1.16
N ASN A 139 -32.46 -20.22 1.07
CA ASN A 139 -32.01 -21.43 0.38
C ASN A 139 -32.56 -22.70 1.03
N ALA A 140 -32.59 -22.77 2.37
CA ALA A 140 -33.19 -23.89 3.09
C ALA A 140 -34.69 -24.01 2.80
N ALA A 141 -35.43 -22.90 2.82
CA ALA A 141 -36.85 -22.89 2.48
C ALA A 141 -37.11 -23.32 1.02
N ALA A 142 -36.28 -22.87 0.08
CA ALA A 142 -36.36 -23.28 -1.32
C ALA A 142 -36.10 -24.79 -1.49
N PHE A 143 -35.10 -25.33 -0.77
CA PHE A 143 -34.81 -26.76 -0.75
C PHE A 143 -36.00 -27.57 -0.20
N GLU A 144 -36.57 -27.17 0.94
CA GLU A 144 -37.74 -27.83 1.52
C GLU A 144 -38.96 -27.80 0.59
N PHE A 145 -39.19 -26.68 -0.09
CA PHE A 145 -40.25 -26.56 -1.08
C PHE A 145 -40.05 -27.52 -2.25
N ARG A 146 -38.81 -27.62 -2.78
CA ARG A 146 -38.46 -28.56 -3.84
C ARG A 146 -38.69 -30.00 -3.41
N GLU A 147 -38.25 -30.37 -2.21
CA GLU A 147 -38.46 -31.71 -1.64
C GLU A 147 -39.95 -32.04 -1.49
N ARG A 148 -40.77 -31.07 -1.08
CA ARG A 148 -42.23 -31.23 -0.99
C ARG A 148 -42.85 -31.54 -2.35
N ILE A 149 -42.50 -30.79 -3.39
CA ILE A 149 -43.01 -31.05 -4.74
C ILE A 149 -42.50 -32.40 -5.25
N ARG A 150 -41.22 -32.73 -5.05
CA ARG A 150 -40.64 -34.01 -5.46
C ARG A 150 -41.39 -35.20 -4.87
N ARG A 151 -41.77 -35.13 -3.58
CA ARG A 151 -42.56 -36.19 -2.91
C ARG A 151 -43.93 -36.40 -3.55
N ILE A 152 -44.60 -35.32 -3.96
CA ILE A 152 -45.92 -35.36 -4.60
C ILE A 152 -45.80 -35.85 -6.05
N ALA A 153 -44.88 -35.27 -6.82
CA ALA A 153 -44.71 -35.53 -8.24
C ALA A 153 -44.00 -36.87 -8.54
N ARG A 154 -43.30 -37.45 -7.55
CA ARG A 154 -42.42 -38.64 -7.71
C ARG A 154 -41.35 -38.48 -8.80
N THR A 155 -41.01 -37.23 -9.14
CA THR A 155 -40.00 -36.84 -10.12
C THR A 155 -39.36 -35.53 -9.68
N ASN A 156 -38.24 -35.13 -10.29
CA ASN A 156 -37.59 -33.85 -10.03
C ASN A 156 -38.20 -32.77 -10.95
N PRO A 157 -39.04 -31.85 -10.44
CA PRO A 157 -39.69 -30.83 -11.24
C PRO A 157 -38.68 -29.75 -11.68
N ASN A 158 -38.82 -29.25 -12.91
CA ASN A 158 -38.10 -28.04 -13.35
C ASN A 158 -38.87 -26.80 -12.86
N LEU A 159 -38.43 -26.23 -11.75
CA LEU A 159 -39.00 -25.01 -11.19
C LEU A 159 -38.39 -23.77 -11.88
N ILE A 160 -39.18 -22.71 -12.01
CA ILE A 160 -38.76 -21.45 -12.63
C ILE A 160 -37.63 -20.83 -11.78
N CYS A 161 -36.52 -20.47 -12.44
CA CYS A 161 -35.35 -19.84 -11.81
C CYS A 161 -34.71 -20.65 -10.66
N ASP A 162 -34.79 -21.98 -10.71
CA ASP A 162 -34.27 -22.88 -9.67
C ASP A 162 -32.80 -23.26 -9.88
N VAL A 163 -31.89 -22.36 -9.48
CA VAL A 163 -30.45 -22.62 -9.48
C VAL A 163 -30.09 -23.37 -8.18
N THR A 164 -29.47 -24.55 -8.32
CA THR A 164 -29.22 -25.47 -7.19
C THR A 164 -27.74 -25.74 -6.94
N SER A 165 -26.86 -25.07 -7.68
CA SER A 165 -25.42 -25.27 -7.65
C SER A 165 -24.67 -23.95 -7.45
N GLY A 166 -23.41 -24.06 -7.05
CA GLY A 166 -22.52 -22.92 -6.84
C GLY A 166 -22.55 -22.35 -5.41
N PRO A 167 -21.71 -21.33 -5.15
CA PRO A 167 -21.37 -20.89 -3.78
C PRO A 167 -22.49 -20.11 -3.07
N LEU A 168 -23.47 -19.60 -3.82
CA LEU A 168 -24.57 -18.78 -3.26
C LEU A 168 -25.86 -19.57 -3.03
N PHE A 169 -26.22 -20.47 -3.94
CA PHE A 169 -27.51 -21.17 -3.93
C PHE A 169 -27.37 -22.68 -3.74
N GLY A 170 -26.14 -23.21 -3.85
CA GLY A 170 -25.83 -24.61 -3.58
C GLY A 170 -25.75 -24.92 -2.09
N PRO A 171 -25.70 -26.21 -1.73
CA PRO A 171 -25.44 -26.63 -0.36
C PRO A 171 -24.07 -26.10 0.11
N PRO A 172 -23.92 -25.79 1.40
CA PRO A 172 -22.64 -25.32 1.94
C PRO A 172 -21.57 -26.41 1.75
N VAL A 173 -20.49 -26.08 1.04
CA VAL A 173 -19.34 -26.96 0.85
C VAL A 173 -18.23 -26.52 1.80
N VAL A 174 -17.65 -27.49 2.52
CA VAL A 174 -16.47 -27.24 3.36
C VAL A 174 -15.33 -26.73 2.46
N GLY A 175 -14.83 -25.52 2.74
CA GLY A 175 -13.84 -24.83 1.90
C GLY A 175 -14.41 -23.71 1.03
N ASP A 176 -15.73 -23.52 0.98
CA ASP A 176 -16.35 -22.36 0.33
C ASP A 176 -16.09 -21.08 1.15
N GLY A 177 -15.72 -19.99 0.46
CA GLY A 177 -15.45 -18.69 1.07
C GLY A 177 -16.65 -18.12 1.83
N VAL A 178 -17.88 -18.49 1.45
CA VAL A 178 -19.10 -18.08 2.18
C VAL A 178 -19.24 -18.82 3.51
N TYR A 179 -18.74 -20.06 3.60
CA TYR A 179 -18.76 -20.84 4.83
C TYR A 179 -17.74 -20.33 5.84
N THR A 180 -16.49 -20.14 5.40
CA THR A 180 -15.40 -19.63 6.25
C THR A 180 -15.58 -18.16 6.64
N PHE A 181 -16.35 -17.40 5.86
CA PHE A 181 -16.67 -16.00 6.17
C PHE A 181 -17.44 -15.84 7.49
N LEU A 182 -18.49 -16.64 7.73
CA LEU A 182 -19.25 -16.53 8.98
C LEU A 182 -18.42 -16.98 10.19
N GLU A 183 -17.58 -18.00 10.03
CA GLU A 183 -16.65 -18.43 11.08
C GLU A 183 -15.63 -17.33 11.42
N SER A 184 -15.09 -16.67 10.39
CA SER A 184 -14.20 -15.51 10.53
C SER A 184 -14.90 -14.34 11.22
N ALA A 185 -16.15 -14.07 10.86
CA ALA A 185 -16.95 -13.00 11.47
C ALA A 185 -17.26 -13.29 12.96
N VAL A 186 -17.43 -14.57 13.33
CA VAL A 186 -17.55 -14.99 14.73
C VAL A 186 -16.22 -14.84 15.47
N ALA A 187 -15.11 -15.29 14.88
CA ALA A 187 -13.78 -15.18 15.48
C ALA A 187 -13.38 -13.72 15.73
N ALA A 188 -13.78 -12.82 14.82
CA ALA A 188 -13.57 -11.38 14.94
C ALA A 188 -14.54 -10.68 15.92
N GLY A 189 -15.51 -11.42 16.50
CA GLY A 189 -16.52 -10.89 17.41
C GLY A 189 -17.52 -9.93 16.77
N ILE A 190 -17.80 -10.08 15.47
CA ILE A 190 -18.74 -9.24 14.71
C ILE A 190 -20.17 -9.78 14.81
N ILE A 191 -20.30 -11.11 14.80
CA ILE A 191 -21.55 -11.85 15.06
C ILE A 191 -21.26 -12.98 16.06
N THR A 192 -22.30 -13.53 16.66
CA THR A 192 -22.24 -14.62 17.63
C THR A 192 -22.57 -15.96 16.98
N LYS A 193 -22.12 -17.06 17.60
CA LYS A 193 -22.54 -18.42 17.19
C LYS A 193 -24.06 -18.62 17.28
N LYS A 194 -24.73 -17.90 18.20
CA LYS A 194 -26.19 -17.95 18.34
C LYS A 194 -26.89 -17.34 17.14
N GLU A 195 -26.37 -16.25 16.57
CA GLU A 195 -26.92 -15.62 15.36
C GLU A 195 -26.82 -16.56 14.13
N ILE A 196 -25.82 -17.45 14.08
CA ILE A 196 -25.70 -18.44 13.00
C ILE A 196 -26.72 -19.57 13.11
N ALA A 197 -27.08 -19.95 14.34
CA ALA A 197 -27.95 -21.10 14.61
C ALA A 197 -29.45 -20.79 14.44
N GLN A 198 -29.82 -19.53 14.19
CA GLN A 198 -31.19 -19.08 13.89
C GLN A 198 -31.45 -19.07 12.38
#